data_AF-A0A934CHT2-F1
#
_entry.id   AF-A0A934CHT2-F1
#
_cell.length_a   1.000
_cell.length_b   1.000
_cell.length_c   1.000
_cell.angle_alpha   90.00
_cell.angle_beta   90.00
_cell.angle_gamma   90.00
#
_symmetry.space_group_name_H-M   'P 1'
#
loop_
_entity.id
_entity.type
_entity.pdbx_description
1 polymer ?
#
loop_
_entity_poly.entity_id
_entity_poly.type
_entity_poly.pdbx_seq_one_letter_code
_entity_poly.pdbx_strand_id
1 'polypeptide(L)'
;MSNDVPVGGEQTINTPDPLVRKLVRAAWALWLLSLLLPGFVSVGDGVAYGFMILWAGILFGWAVMGWAAYANIFFYRLARRLQSGRPADMSGVLMLALAATLPMFQGVIQNEGSMAASPVASWGWGVILWLISLGFLACAAAIRMAPERRKLWLSLLGVGVSLAAVPAAIVHDIQWRKANVQEREAYLSLGLAFTVQPLCGIDINWPQQPLIDPSEVVAIEVAPDLIDPPKGLPRLWMPSFLAYQEGEFDWRVYSDPVDVTNWSRIRVRTPAVRHRYAISATGNTNVDGAVIQLLDRNANNKVLYEQRLRYVFDDKGQRHFCPFQTYKDWMSVGYDTALLYAIGQSKQRQDTFVFGNAVLDVPCEVGPPTKSGNWMNLRRWDDRDIVVTEADPSIAGLCSANYAAMVYAWNVRPTTGENQLNTVVHLFERSTLKPIALFNNPRPNPPGSNRLPVDSIKSVEIQGDSVTVKTVIGDARATRVAPFTR
;
A
#
# COMPACT_ATOMS: atom_id res chain seq x y z
N MET A 1 64.37 33.57 -55.36
CA MET A 1 64.34 32.80 -54.10
C MET A 1 62.89 32.76 -53.64
N SER A 2 62.19 31.69 -54.03
CA SER A 2 60.78 31.43 -53.69
C SER A 2 60.80 30.43 -52.55
N ASN A 3 60.18 30.76 -51.41
CA ASN A 3 60.09 29.84 -50.28
C ASN A 3 58.92 28.88 -50.51
N ASP A 4 59.23 27.65 -50.90
CA ASP A 4 58.30 26.53 -50.86
C ASP A 4 58.03 26.15 -49.40
N VAL A 5 56.83 26.44 -48.93
CA VAL A 5 56.29 25.93 -47.67
C VAL A 5 55.72 24.54 -47.96
N PRO A 6 56.23 23.46 -47.35
CA PRO A 6 55.65 22.14 -47.53
C PRO A 6 54.33 22.06 -46.76
N VAL A 7 53.23 22.17 -47.51
CA VAL A 7 51.89 21.74 -47.07
C VAL A 7 51.85 20.22 -47.20
N GLY A 8 52.23 19.52 -46.14
CA GLY A 8 52.20 18.06 -46.12
C GLY A 8 52.29 17.53 -44.69
N GLY A 9 51.18 17.01 -44.18
CA GLY A 9 51.15 16.46 -42.82
C GLY A 9 49.79 15.90 -42.43
N GLU A 10 49.44 14.76 -43.04
CA GLU A 10 48.58 13.72 -42.48
C GLU A 10 47.17 14.13 -41.98
N GLN A 11 46.22 14.13 -42.92
CA GLN A 11 44.90 13.56 -42.60
C GLN A 11 45.07 12.06 -42.38
N THR A 12 45.52 11.66 -41.20
CA THR A 12 45.31 10.28 -40.74
C THR A 12 43.80 10.06 -40.70
N ILE A 13 43.29 9.31 -41.67
CA ILE A 13 41.92 8.85 -41.71
C ILE A 13 41.70 8.13 -40.38
N ASN A 14 40.94 8.79 -39.50
CA ASN A 14 40.61 8.37 -38.13
C ASN A 14 39.73 7.10 -38.18
N THR A 15 40.31 5.99 -38.61
CA THR A 15 39.64 4.70 -38.55
C THR A 15 39.46 4.34 -37.07
N PRO A 16 38.21 4.14 -36.62
CA PRO A 16 37.96 3.92 -35.22
C PRO A 16 38.56 2.57 -34.78
N ASP A 17 39.38 2.58 -33.74
CA ASP A 17 39.99 1.37 -33.18
C ASP A 17 38.91 0.29 -32.92
N PRO A 18 39.06 -0.94 -33.44
CA PRO A 18 38.06 -2.00 -33.30
C PRO A 18 37.77 -2.33 -31.83
N LEU A 19 38.75 -2.22 -30.93
CA LEU A 19 38.53 -2.44 -29.50
C LEU A 19 37.66 -1.34 -28.90
N VAL A 20 37.96 -0.07 -29.20
CA VAL A 20 37.15 1.08 -28.77
C VAL A 20 35.71 0.93 -29.25
N ARG A 21 35.49 0.51 -30.50
CA ARG A 21 34.13 0.22 -31.02
C ARG A 21 33.43 -0.88 -30.24
N LYS A 22 34.12 -1.97 -29.89
CA LYS A 22 33.55 -3.05 -29.07
C LYS A 22 33.15 -2.55 -27.68
N LEU A 23 34.03 -1.78 -27.01
CA LEU A 23 33.73 -1.21 -25.68
C LEU A 23 32.55 -0.25 -25.72
N VAL A 24 32.46 0.62 -26.74
CA VAL A 24 31.32 1.53 -26.90
C VAL A 24 30.01 0.79 -27.16
N ARG A 25 30.04 -0.31 -27.94
CA ARG A 25 28.85 -1.16 -28.15
C ARG A 25 28.41 -1.86 -26.87
N ALA A 26 29.37 -2.38 -26.10
CA ALA A 26 29.09 -2.98 -24.79
C ALA A 26 28.49 -1.95 -23.82
N ALA A 27 29.06 -0.74 -23.77
CA ALA A 27 28.52 0.37 -22.98
C ALA A 27 27.06 0.66 -23.36
N TRP A 28 26.76 0.78 -24.67
CA TRP A 28 25.39 0.96 -25.14
C TRP A 28 24.44 -0.16 -24.75
N ALA A 29 24.86 -1.42 -24.90
CA ALA A 29 24.04 -2.57 -24.56
C ALA A 29 23.71 -2.59 -23.06
N LEU A 30 24.71 -2.37 -22.21
CA LEU A 30 24.54 -2.30 -20.76
C LEU A 30 23.69 -1.11 -20.34
N TRP A 31 23.88 0.05 -20.97
CA TRP A 31 23.07 1.23 -20.74
C TRP A 31 21.60 0.99 -21.12
N LEU A 32 21.31 0.41 -22.29
CA LEU A 32 19.95 0.07 -22.70
C LEU A 32 19.31 -0.96 -21.77
N LEU A 33 20.06 -1.99 -21.36
CA LEU A 33 19.59 -2.99 -20.41
C LEU A 33 19.29 -2.37 -19.04
N SER A 34 20.09 -1.38 -18.60
CA SER A 34 19.86 -0.67 -17.34
C SER A 34 18.54 0.10 -17.31
N LEU A 35 18.05 0.55 -18.48
CA LEU A 35 16.77 1.25 -18.57
C LEU A 35 15.57 0.33 -18.32
N LEU A 36 15.69 -0.96 -18.63
CA LEU A 36 14.64 -1.96 -18.47
C LEU A 36 14.58 -2.56 -17.06
N LEU A 37 15.61 -2.31 -16.25
CA LEU A 37 15.74 -2.87 -14.91
C LEU A 37 15.35 -1.84 -13.85
N PRO A 38 14.97 -2.30 -12.65
CA PRO A 38 14.80 -1.44 -11.49
C PRO A 38 16.07 -0.63 -11.24
N GLY A 39 15.91 0.69 -11.11
CA GLY A 39 16.98 1.58 -10.67
C GLY A 39 16.99 1.72 -9.16
N PHE A 40 15.83 1.96 -8.56
CA PHE A 40 15.65 1.99 -7.11
C PHE A 40 14.17 1.79 -6.71
N VAL A 41 13.94 1.57 -5.42
CA VAL A 41 12.64 1.69 -4.73
C VAL A 41 12.74 2.77 -3.67
N SER A 42 11.71 3.60 -3.53
CA SER A 42 11.59 4.62 -2.49
C SER A 42 10.65 4.18 -1.37
N VAL A 43 10.81 4.72 -0.16
CA VAL A 43 9.95 4.36 0.98
C VAL A 43 8.50 4.76 0.71
N GLY A 44 7.60 3.78 0.71
CA GLY A 44 6.16 3.99 0.48
C GLY A 44 5.76 4.24 -0.97
N ASP A 45 6.71 4.19 -1.91
CA ASP A 45 6.47 4.34 -3.35
C ASP A 45 6.86 3.06 -4.10
N GLY A 46 6.41 2.95 -5.36
CA GLY A 46 6.70 1.80 -6.22
C GLY A 46 8.14 1.76 -6.75
N VAL A 47 8.43 0.70 -7.51
CA VAL A 47 9.71 0.50 -8.20
C VAL A 47 9.91 1.54 -9.31
N ALA A 48 11.01 2.29 -9.26
CA ALA A 48 11.42 3.21 -10.31
C ALA A 48 12.37 2.51 -11.30
N TYR A 49 11.92 2.30 -12.54
CA TYR A 49 12.72 1.70 -13.59
C TYR A 49 13.67 2.72 -14.23
N GLY A 50 14.80 2.25 -14.78
CA GLY A 50 15.83 3.12 -15.35
C GLY A 50 15.31 4.08 -16.43
N PHE A 51 14.35 3.67 -17.27
CA PHE A 51 13.73 4.56 -18.26
C PHE A 51 12.90 5.69 -17.61
N MET A 52 12.19 5.40 -16.53
CA MET A 52 11.41 6.39 -15.76
C MET A 52 12.37 7.39 -15.11
N ILE A 53 13.45 6.88 -14.52
CA ILE A 53 14.50 7.70 -13.88
C ILE A 53 15.19 8.58 -14.91
N LEU A 54 15.48 8.08 -16.11
CA LEU A 54 16.07 8.89 -17.18
C LEU A 54 15.14 10.03 -17.58
N TRP A 55 13.87 9.73 -17.83
CA TRP A 55 12.90 10.71 -18.30
C TRP A 55 12.60 11.76 -17.23
N ALA A 56 12.22 11.33 -16.02
CA ALA A 56 11.94 12.21 -14.90
C ALA A 56 13.19 12.94 -14.41
N GLY A 57 14.35 12.27 -14.38
CA GLY A 57 15.60 12.84 -13.91
C GLY A 57 16.17 13.92 -14.84
N ILE A 58 15.99 13.81 -16.16
CA ILE A 58 16.37 14.90 -17.08
C ILE A 58 15.50 16.15 -16.83
N LEU A 59 14.20 15.98 -16.62
CA LEU A 59 13.26 17.09 -16.46
C LEU A 59 13.33 17.72 -15.05
N PHE A 60 13.45 16.89 -14.01
CA PHE A 60 13.24 17.28 -12.62
C PHE A 60 14.36 16.85 -11.66
N GLY A 61 15.43 16.19 -12.15
CA GLY A 61 16.50 15.67 -11.29
C GLY A 61 17.17 16.75 -10.43
N TRP A 62 17.29 17.98 -10.95
CA TRP A 62 17.83 19.12 -10.21
C TRP A 62 17.07 19.43 -8.91
N ALA A 63 15.76 19.15 -8.84
CA ALA A 63 14.92 19.45 -7.68
C ALA A 63 15.19 18.55 -6.47
N VAL A 64 15.80 17.38 -6.69
CA VAL A 64 16.07 16.35 -5.66
C VAL A 64 17.54 15.95 -5.61
N MET A 65 18.43 16.87 -6.03
CA MET A 65 19.88 16.63 -6.14
C MET A 65 20.26 15.44 -7.03
N GLY A 66 19.36 15.02 -7.93
CA GLY A 66 19.52 13.94 -8.90
C GLY A 66 20.34 14.33 -10.13
N TRP A 67 21.44 15.06 -9.95
CA TRP A 67 22.30 15.55 -11.04
C TRP A 67 22.92 14.43 -11.88
N ALA A 68 23.04 13.23 -11.30
CA ALA A 68 23.49 12.01 -11.98
C ALA A 68 22.69 11.69 -13.25
N ALA A 69 21.41 12.06 -13.34
CA ALA A 69 20.61 11.85 -14.55
C ALA A 69 21.18 12.57 -15.78
N TYR A 70 21.81 13.74 -15.60
CA TYR A 70 22.40 14.51 -16.70
C TYR A 70 23.66 13.88 -17.28
N ALA A 71 24.30 12.93 -16.58
CA ALA A 71 25.43 12.17 -17.12
C ALA A 71 25.07 11.44 -18.41
N ASN A 72 23.79 11.07 -18.60
CA ASN A 72 23.30 10.38 -19.80
C ASN A 72 23.41 11.23 -21.07
N ILE A 73 23.29 12.56 -20.97
CA ILE A 73 23.48 13.49 -22.11
C ILE A 73 24.93 13.43 -22.59
N PHE A 74 25.87 13.46 -21.64
CA PHE A 74 27.30 13.40 -21.93
C PHE A 74 27.75 11.99 -22.35
N PHE A 75 27.15 10.94 -21.80
CA PHE A 75 27.32 9.56 -22.25
C PHE A 75 26.98 9.43 -23.75
N TYR A 76 25.80 9.90 -24.16
CA TYR A 76 25.37 9.86 -25.56
C TYR A 76 26.36 10.60 -26.47
N ARG A 77 26.73 11.81 -26.09
CA ARG A 77 27.69 12.65 -26.84
C ARG A 77 29.03 11.95 -27.00
N LEU A 78 29.60 11.44 -25.91
CA LEU A 78 30.90 10.75 -25.91
C LEU A 78 30.85 9.49 -26.78
N ALA A 79 29.81 8.67 -26.62
CA ALA A 79 29.65 7.43 -27.39
C ALA A 79 29.60 7.68 -28.89
N ARG A 80 28.84 8.71 -29.34
CA ARG A 80 28.76 9.09 -30.75
C ARG A 80 30.11 9.60 -31.30
N ARG A 81 30.87 10.35 -30.50
CA ARG A 81 32.22 10.81 -30.87
C ARG A 81 33.18 9.63 -31.05
N LEU A 82 33.23 8.72 -30.07
CA LEU A 82 34.12 7.56 -30.13
C LEU A 82 33.75 6.60 -31.27
N GLN A 83 32.45 6.40 -31.55
CA GLN A 83 32.00 5.61 -32.70
C GLN A 83 32.45 6.19 -34.05
N SER A 84 32.43 7.53 -34.18
CA SER A 84 32.89 8.23 -35.38
C SER A 84 34.42 8.38 -35.47
N GLY A 85 35.17 7.75 -34.56
CA GLY A 85 36.64 7.84 -34.53
C GLY A 85 37.16 9.19 -34.05
N ARG A 86 36.31 10.09 -33.55
CA ARG A 86 36.75 11.39 -33.03
C ARG A 86 37.42 11.22 -31.66
N PRO A 87 38.37 12.10 -31.28
CA PRO A 87 38.94 12.09 -29.94
C PRO A 87 37.87 12.39 -28.89
N ALA A 88 38.09 11.83 -27.69
CA ALA A 88 37.29 12.15 -26.51
C ALA A 88 37.43 13.65 -26.17
N ASP A 89 36.33 14.29 -25.79
CA ASP A 89 36.31 15.66 -25.28
C ASP A 89 35.95 15.65 -23.78
N MET A 90 35.74 16.83 -23.20
CA MET A 90 35.34 16.98 -21.79
C MET A 90 34.03 16.30 -21.41
N SER A 91 33.25 15.78 -22.37
CA SER A 91 32.05 14.99 -22.06
C SER A 91 32.33 13.77 -21.20
N GLY A 92 33.50 13.11 -21.33
CA GLY A 92 33.85 11.99 -20.47
C GLY A 92 34.05 12.37 -19.01
N VAL A 93 34.72 13.51 -18.77
CA VAL A 93 34.92 14.04 -17.42
C VAL A 93 33.59 14.49 -16.82
N LEU A 94 32.78 15.24 -17.57
CA LEU A 94 31.46 15.70 -17.12
C LEU A 94 30.50 14.55 -16.84
N MET A 95 30.51 13.51 -17.68
CA MET A 95 29.73 12.28 -17.47
C MET A 95 30.09 11.65 -16.11
N LEU A 96 31.37 11.45 -15.83
CA LEU A 96 31.81 10.84 -14.57
C LEU A 96 31.56 11.75 -13.36
N ALA A 97 31.80 13.07 -13.49
CA ALA A 97 31.58 14.03 -12.42
C ALA A 97 30.09 14.10 -12.02
N LEU A 98 29.19 14.14 -13.00
CA LEU A 98 27.75 14.11 -12.74
C LEU A 98 27.32 12.76 -12.17
N ALA A 99 27.81 11.64 -12.70
CA ALA A 99 27.49 10.32 -12.16
C ALA A 99 27.96 10.14 -10.69
N ALA A 100 29.10 10.74 -10.33
CA ALA A 100 29.62 10.72 -8.96
C ALA A 100 28.72 11.46 -7.95
N THR A 101 27.76 12.25 -8.40
CA THR A 101 26.74 12.89 -7.53
C THR A 101 25.59 11.95 -7.14
N LEU A 102 25.53 10.72 -7.66
CA LEU A 102 24.48 9.76 -7.33
C LEU A 102 24.24 9.59 -5.81
N PRO A 103 25.27 9.54 -4.93
CA PRO A 103 25.04 9.46 -3.48
C PRO A 103 24.33 10.66 -2.87
N MET A 104 24.27 11.80 -3.57
CA MET A 104 23.57 13.00 -3.12
C MET A 104 22.08 12.99 -3.45
N PHE A 105 21.62 12.00 -4.22
CA PHE A 105 20.21 11.88 -4.61
C PHE A 105 19.32 11.65 -3.38
N GLN A 106 18.36 12.55 -3.19
CA GLN A 106 17.49 12.55 -2.00
C GLN A 106 16.25 11.67 -2.16
N GLY A 107 15.97 11.20 -3.38
CA GLY A 107 14.83 10.34 -3.67
C GLY A 107 13.75 10.99 -4.54
N VAL A 108 12.50 10.53 -4.44
CA VAL A 108 11.39 10.93 -5.32
C VAL A 108 10.50 11.97 -4.65
N ILE A 109 10.09 13.01 -5.37
CA ILE A 109 9.17 14.04 -4.84
C ILE A 109 7.81 13.41 -4.55
N GLN A 110 7.35 13.43 -3.29
CA GLN A 110 6.03 12.91 -2.89
C GLN A 110 4.93 13.97 -2.92
N ASN A 111 5.29 15.23 -2.70
CA ASN A 111 4.33 16.33 -2.66
C ASN A 111 4.92 17.57 -3.31
N GLU A 112 4.28 18.01 -4.40
CA GLU A 112 4.69 19.18 -5.19
C GLU A 112 4.71 20.46 -4.34
N GLY A 113 3.86 20.57 -3.32
CA GLY A 113 3.75 21.75 -2.47
C GLY A 113 4.83 21.86 -1.39
N SER A 114 5.38 20.75 -0.92
CA SER A 114 6.44 20.74 0.12
C SER A 114 7.82 20.40 -0.41
N MET A 115 7.93 19.93 -1.66
CA MET A 115 9.14 19.37 -2.27
C MET A 115 9.79 18.26 -1.41
N ALA A 116 9.01 17.63 -0.52
CA ALA A 116 9.52 16.55 0.31
C ALA A 116 9.84 15.33 -0.56
N ALA A 117 11.08 14.85 -0.48
CA ALA A 117 11.53 13.65 -1.17
C ALA A 117 11.37 12.40 -0.30
N SER A 118 10.92 11.30 -0.90
CA SER A 118 10.94 9.98 -0.30
C SER A 118 12.31 9.34 -0.49
N PRO A 119 13.03 9.03 0.59
CA PRO A 119 14.37 8.48 0.50
C PRO A 119 14.37 7.13 -0.25
N VAL A 120 15.51 6.84 -0.88
CA VAL A 120 15.72 5.55 -1.55
C VAL A 120 15.80 4.45 -0.49
N ALA A 121 14.88 3.50 -0.56
CA ALA A 121 14.88 2.31 0.28
C ALA A 121 15.86 1.25 -0.25
N SER A 122 15.94 1.08 -1.57
CA SER A 122 16.74 0.01 -2.17
C SER A 122 17.24 0.39 -3.55
N TRP A 123 18.45 -0.05 -3.90
CA TRP A 123 19.08 0.18 -5.20
C TRP A 123 18.98 -1.08 -6.05
N GLY A 124 18.72 -0.88 -7.34
CA GLY A 124 18.54 -1.96 -8.31
C GLY A 124 19.74 -2.25 -9.19
N TRP A 125 19.70 -3.42 -9.83
CA TRP A 125 20.72 -3.84 -10.79
C TRP A 125 20.81 -2.89 -11.99
N GLY A 126 19.74 -2.15 -12.31
CA GLY A 126 19.76 -1.11 -13.32
C GLY A 126 20.84 -0.06 -13.01
N VAL A 127 20.92 0.44 -11.77
CA VAL A 127 21.94 1.44 -11.39
C VAL A 127 23.36 0.87 -11.46
N ILE A 128 23.55 -0.39 -11.05
CA ILE A 128 24.86 -1.05 -11.14
C ILE A 128 25.31 -1.20 -12.59
N LEU A 129 24.42 -1.69 -13.47
CA LEU A 129 24.71 -1.83 -14.90
C LEU A 129 24.92 -0.49 -15.60
N TRP A 130 24.17 0.53 -15.19
CA TRP A 130 24.37 1.91 -15.64
C TRP A 130 25.78 2.40 -15.30
N LEU A 131 26.22 2.28 -14.04
CA LEU A 131 27.59 2.66 -13.63
C LEU A 131 28.66 1.88 -14.40
N ILE A 132 28.48 0.57 -14.59
CA ILE A 132 29.38 -0.26 -15.39
C ILE A 132 29.44 0.27 -16.84
N SER A 133 28.30 0.63 -17.43
CA SER A 133 28.25 1.19 -18.79
C SER A 133 29.09 2.47 -18.93
N LEU A 134 29.05 3.35 -17.92
CA LEU A 134 29.88 4.56 -17.88
C LEU A 134 31.37 4.20 -17.81
N GLY A 135 31.73 3.18 -17.01
CA GLY A 135 33.09 2.66 -16.90
C GLY A 135 33.63 2.13 -18.24
N PHE A 136 32.83 1.37 -18.98
CA PHE A 136 33.20 0.90 -20.32
C PHE A 136 33.46 2.07 -21.27
N LEU A 137 32.60 3.09 -21.25
CA LEU A 137 32.74 4.24 -22.13
C LEU A 137 33.94 5.12 -21.75
N ALA A 138 34.19 5.31 -20.45
CA ALA A 138 35.38 6.00 -19.94
C ALA A 138 36.68 5.27 -20.31
N CYS A 139 36.70 3.93 -20.19
CA CYS A 139 37.83 3.11 -20.63
C CYS A 139 38.07 3.24 -22.14
N ALA A 140 37.00 3.23 -22.95
CA ALA A 140 37.10 3.45 -24.39
C ALA A 140 37.69 4.83 -24.74
N ALA A 141 37.28 5.88 -24.02
CA ALA A 141 37.85 7.21 -24.15
C ALA A 141 39.34 7.25 -23.76
N ALA A 142 39.70 6.63 -22.65
CA ALA A 142 41.07 6.62 -22.14
C ALA A 142 42.04 5.85 -23.06
N ILE A 143 41.62 4.70 -23.60
CA ILE A 143 42.38 3.95 -24.61
C ILE A 143 42.57 4.78 -25.89
N ARG A 144 41.56 5.57 -26.28
CA ARG A 144 41.68 6.44 -27.47
C ARG A 144 42.68 7.59 -27.25
N MET A 145 42.79 8.11 -26.03
CA MET A 145 43.73 9.19 -25.69
C MET A 145 45.15 8.68 -25.42
N ALA A 146 45.30 7.49 -24.87
CA ALA A 146 46.58 6.88 -24.49
C ALA A 146 46.63 5.38 -24.89
N PRO A 147 46.78 5.06 -26.18
CA PRO A 147 46.73 3.68 -26.69
C PRO A 147 47.80 2.76 -26.08
N GLU A 148 48.97 3.31 -25.72
CA GLU A 148 50.08 2.60 -25.10
C GLU A 148 49.74 2.05 -23.70
N ARG A 149 48.75 2.66 -23.01
CA ARG A 149 48.27 2.23 -21.69
C ARG A 149 47.06 1.31 -21.76
N ARG A 150 46.73 0.74 -22.93
CA ARG A 150 45.54 -0.10 -23.12
C ARG A 150 45.38 -1.21 -22.08
N LYS A 151 46.45 -1.95 -21.77
CA LYS A 151 46.40 -3.05 -20.79
C LYS A 151 46.04 -2.55 -19.39
N LEU A 152 46.58 -1.40 -18.99
CA LEU A 152 46.26 -0.76 -17.71
C LEU A 152 44.78 -0.40 -17.64
N TRP A 153 44.24 0.28 -18.66
CA TRP A 153 42.83 0.69 -18.68
C TRP A 153 41.85 -0.47 -18.71
N LEU A 154 42.16 -1.55 -19.44
CA LEU A 154 41.36 -2.78 -19.42
C LEU A 154 41.41 -3.48 -18.05
N SER A 155 42.58 -3.52 -17.41
CA SER A 155 42.74 -4.08 -16.07
C SER A 155 41.93 -3.27 -15.03
N LEU A 156 42.05 -1.94 -15.07
CA LEU A 156 41.28 -1.04 -14.20
C LEU A 156 39.77 -1.19 -14.41
N LEU A 157 39.32 -1.33 -15.67
CA LEU A 157 37.92 -1.63 -15.96
C LEU A 157 37.50 -2.97 -15.35
N GLY A 158 38.27 -4.05 -15.56
CA GLY A 158 37.95 -5.37 -15.02
C GLY A 158 37.86 -5.38 -13.48
N VAL A 159 38.80 -4.70 -12.82
CA VAL A 159 38.80 -4.52 -11.36
C VAL A 159 37.59 -3.69 -10.93
N GLY A 160 37.31 -2.58 -11.60
CA GLY A 160 36.16 -1.71 -11.30
C GLY A 160 34.82 -2.42 -11.44
N VAL A 161 34.62 -3.20 -12.51
CA VAL A 161 33.40 -4.02 -12.69
C VAL A 161 33.28 -5.05 -11.56
N SER A 162 34.37 -5.72 -11.22
CA SER A 162 34.38 -6.71 -10.14
C SER A 162 34.04 -6.07 -8.79
N LEU A 163 34.62 -4.89 -8.48
CA LEU A 163 34.34 -4.14 -7.26
C LEU A 163 32.91 -3.57 -7.19
N ALA A 164 32.24 -3.38 -8.32
CA ALA A 164 30.84 -2.96 -8.34
C ALA A 164 29.89 -4.17 -8.19
N ALA A 165 30.07 -5.21 -9.00
CA ALA A 165 29.12 -6.31 -9.09
C ALA A 165 29.25 -7.34 -7.96
N VAL A 166 30.47 -7.70 -7.57
CA VAL A 166 30.70 -8.77 -6.58
C VAL A 166 30.23 -8.36 -5.19
N PRO A 167 30.59 -7.19 -4.64
CA PRO A 167 30.07 -6.75 -3.36
C PRO A 167 28.55 -6.58 -3.37
N ALA A 168 27.97 -6.03 -4.45
CA ALA A 168 26.52 -5.91 -4.57
C ALA A 168 25.82 -7.29 -4.52
N ALA A 169 26.36 -8.30 -5.21
CA ALA A 169 25.83 -9.66 -5.18
C ALA A 169 25.98 -10.33 -3.81
N ILE A 170 27.12 -10.13 -3.13
CA ILE A 170 27.35 -10.67 -1.78
C ILE A 170 26.40 -10.01 -0.78
N VAL A 171 26.27 -8.68 -0.81
CA VAL A 171 25.35 -7.93 0.04
C VAL A 171 23.91 -8.36 -0.23
N HIS A 172 23.53 -8.53 -1.51
CA HIS A 172 22.23 -9.05 -1.89
C HIS A 172 21.92 -10.39 -1.22
N ASP A 173 22.81 -11.37 -1.36
CA ASP A 173 22.62 -12.72 -0.80
C ASP A 173 22.54 -12.70 0.74
N ILE A 174 23.40 -11.90 1.40
CA ILE A 174 23.35 -11.74 2.85
C ILE A 174 22.03 -11.09 3.30
N GLN A 175 21.60 -10.03 2.63
CA GLN A 175 20.36 -9.33 2.94
C GLN A 175 19.14 -10.20 2.67
N TRP A 176 19.11 -10.91 1.54
CA TRP A 176 18.05 -11.82 1.17
C TRP A 176 17.84 -12.92 2.22
N ARG A 177 18.93 -13.54 2.70
CA ARG A 177 18.85 -14.57 3.74
C ARG A 177 18.38 -14.04 5.09
N LYS A 178 18.73 -12.79 5.42
CA LYS A 178 18.29 -12.14 6.67
C LYS A 178 16.87 -11.60 6.61
N ALA A 179 16.41 -11.22 5.42
CA ALA A 179 15.09 -10.63 5.22
C ALA A 179 13.99 -11.68 5.39
N ASN A 180 12.90 -11.29 6.04
CA ASN A 180 11.65 -12.05 6.04
C ASN A 180 10.93 -11.92 4.67
N VAL A 181 9.80 -12.61 4.49
CA VAL A 181 9.04 -12.58 3.23
C VAL A 181 8.56 -11.17 2.86
N GLN A 182 8.04 -10.38 3.80
CA GLN A 182 7.59 -9.00 3.53
C GLN A 182 8.75 -8.11 3.05
N GLU A 183 9.89 -8.19 3.74
CA GLU A 183 11.06 -7.39 3.44
C GLU A 183 11.66 -7.73 2.08
N ARG A 184 11.61 -9.02 1.70
CA ARG A 184 12.00 -9.45 0.35
C ARG A 184 11.09 -8.87 -0.71
N GLU A 185 9.77 -8.88 -0.50
CA GLU A 185 8.82 -8.30 -1.44
C GLU A 185 8.94 -6.78 -1.54
N ALA A 186 9.12 -6.09 -0.41
CA ALA A 186 9.17 -4.63 -0.36
C ALA A 186 10.52 -4.05 -0.83
N TYR A 187 11.64 -4.67 -0.43
CA TYR A 187 12.98 -4.06 -0.56
C TYR A 187 13.98 -4.86 -1.40
N LEU A 188 13.71 -6.14 -1.65
CA LEU A 188 14.62 -7.02 -2.41
C LEU A 188 13.91 -7.74 -3.56
N SER A 189 12.80 -7.18 -4.06
CA SER A 189 12.04 -7.76 -5.16
C SER A 189 12.88 -7.90 -6.44
N LEU A 190 12.35 -8.63 -7.41
CA LEU A 190 13.07 -9.01 -8.63
C LEU A 190 13.73 -7.80 -9.30
N GLY A 191 15.06 -7.86 -9.46
CA GLY A 191 15.86 -6.80 -10.09
C GLY A 191 16.43 -5.76 -9.12
N LEU A 192 16.10 -5.83 -7.83
CA LEU A 192 16.78 -5.06 -6.79
C LEU A 192 18.12 -5.72 -6.41
N ALA A 193 19.15 -4.91 -6.21
CA ALA A 193 20.50 -5.35 -5.89
C ALA A 193 20.69 -5.37 -4.37
N PHE A 194 20.43 -4.27 -3.66
CA PHE A 194 20.55 -4.23 -2.20
C PHE A 194 19.64 -3.17 -1.60
N THR A 195 19.29 -3.34 -0.33
CA THR A 195 18.52 -2.39 0.46
C THR A 195 19.41 -1.59 1.40
N VAL A 196 19.04 -0.34 1.66
CA VAL A 196 19.61 0.46 2.75
C VAL A 196 18.70 0.50 3.97
N GLN A 197 17.47 -0.03 3.85
CA GLN A 197 16.54 -0.13 4.97
C GLN A 197 16.99 -1.19 5.98
N PRO A 198 16.79 -0.95 7.28
CA PRO A 198 17.09 -1.94 8.30
C PRO A 198 16.14 -3.13 8.18
N LEU A 199 16.73 -4.33 8.11
CA LEU A 199 16.00 -5.60 8.08
C LEU A 199 15.78 -6.10 9.51
N CYS A 200 14.54 -6.37 9.89
CA CYS A 200 14.19 -6.97 11.17
C CYS A 200 14.34 -8.50 11.15
N GLY A 201 14.08 -9.13 10.00
CA GLY A 201 14.25 -10.58 9.82
C GLY A 201 13.33 -11.45 10.68
N ILE A 202 12.25 -10.87 11.22
CA ILE A 202 11.23 -11.61 11.99
C ILE A 202 10.14 -12.04 11.03
N ASP A 203 9.97 -13.34 10.88
CA ASP A 203 8.93 -13.89 10.00
C ASP A 203 7.52 -13.62 10.55
N ILE A 204 6.58 -13.46 9.63
CA ILE A 204 5.16 -13.56 9.96
C ILE A 204 4.86 -15.03 10.25
N ASN A 205 4.34 -15.29 11.43
CA ASN A 205 3.82 -16.61 11.77
C ASN A 205 2.47 -16.80 11.07
N TRP A 206 2.46 -17.33 9.85
CA TRP A 206 1.20 -17.55 9.12
C TRP A 206 0.54 -18.87 9.54
N PRO A 207 -0.70 -18.87 10.06
CA PRO A 207 -1.38 -20.11 10.42
C PRO A 207 -1.69 -20.93 9.16
N GLN A 208 -1.62 -22.26 9.24
CA GLN A 208 -2.02 -23.15 8.12
C GLN A 208 -3.54 -23.21 7.94
N GLN A 209 -4.28 -22.97 9.01
CA GLN A 209 -5.74 -22.95 9.06
C GLN A 209 -6.21 -22.02 10.18
N PRO A 210 -7.47 -21.57 10.18
CA PRO A 210 -8.06 -20.92 11.34
C PRO A 210 -7.91 -21.78 12.60
N LEU A 211 -7.51 -21.16 13.71
CA LEU A 211 -7.25 -21.81 14.98
C LEU A 211 -8.47 -21.82 15.89
N ILE A 212 -9.43 -20.93 15.64
CA ILE A 212 -10.73 -20.84 16.32
C ILE A 212 -11.85 -20.60 15.31
N ASP A 213 -13.10 -20.79 15.73
CA ASP A 213 -14.27 -20.57 14.89
C ASP A 213 -14.47 -19.05 14.64
N PRO A 214 -14.79 -18.63 13.40
CA PRO A 214 -14.98 -17.22 13.05
C PRO A 214 -16.03 -16.47 13.88
N SER A 215 -16.99 -17.20 14.46
CA SER A 215 -18.09 -16.67 15.28
C SER A 215 -17.74 -16.46 16.76
N GLU A 216 -16.58 -16.97 17.19
CA GLU A 216 -16.09 -16.81 18.56
C GLU A 216 -15.75 -15.35 18.85
N VAL A 217 -16.14 -14.89 20.03
CA VAL A 217 -15.79 -13.56 20.53
C VAL A 217 -14.42 -13.65 21.19
N VAL A 218 -13.49 -12.80 20.77
CA VAL A 218 -12.15 -12.72 21.37
C VAL A 218 -12.04 -11.55 22.34
N ALA A 219 -11.59 -11.79 23.57
CA ALA A 219 -11.27 -10.70 24.48
C ALA A 219 -9.98 -9.99 24.06
N ILE A 220 -10.00 -8.66 23.97
CA ILE A 220 -8.84 -7.87 23.53
C ILE A 220 -8.12 -7.28 24.74
N GLU A 221 -6.90 -7.75 24.99
CA GLU A 221 -6.08 -7.40 26.16
C GLU A 221 -4.73 -6.84 25.69
N VAL A 222 -4.75 -5.59 25.25
CA VAL A 222 -3.55 -4.89 24.78
C VAL A 222 -3.02 -4.00 25.90
N ALA A 223 -1.72 -4.09 26.17
CA ALA A 223 -1.06 -3.26 27.16
C ALA A 223 -1.24 -1.76 26.81
N PRO A 224 -1.61 -0.89 27.77
CA PRO A 224 -1.94 0.51 27.48
C PRO A 224 -0.82 1.29 26.79
N ASP A 225 0.44 0.97 27.12
CA ASP A 225 1.65 1.55 26.53
C ASP A 225 1.87 1.17 25.05
N LEU A 226 1.16 0.17 24.54
CA LEU A 226 1.13 -0.16 23.11
C LEU A 226 0.01 0.56 22.37
N ILE A 227 -1.09 0.91 23.05
CA ILE A 227 -2.23 1.62 22.45
C ILE A 227 -1.97 3.13 22.40
N ASP A 228 -1.51 3.69 23.51
CA ASP A 228 -1.20 5.11 23.69
C ASP A 228 0.24 5.25 24.21
N PRO A 229 1.23 4.99 23.34
CA PRO A 229 2.63 4.95 23.74
C PRO A 229 3.15 6.34 24.15
N PRO A 230 4.11 6.41 25.10
CA PRO A 230 4.90 7.61 25.32
C PRO A 230 5.50 8.16 24.02
N LYS A 231 5.68 9.48 23.96
CA LYS A 231 6.21 10.17 22.78
C LYS A 231 7.49 9.50 22.25
N GLY A 232 7.48 9.09 20.98
CA GLY A 232 8.63 8.50 20.29
C GLY A 232 8.61 6.96 20.22
N LEU A 233 7.63 6.30 20.83
CA LEU A 233 7.36 4.87 20.64
C LEU A 233 6.22 4.65 19.63
N PRO A 234 6.24 3.56 18.84
CA PRO A 234 5.18 3.29 17.89
C PRO A 234 3.93 2.82 18.58
N ARG A 235 2.78 3.21 18.04
CA ARG A 235 1.49 2.65 18.41
C ARG A 235 1.33 1.28 17.75
N LEU A 236 0.90 0.29 18.53
CA LEU A 236 0.49 -0.99 17.99
C LEU A 236 -0.88 -0.84 17.36
N TRP A 237 -0.98 -1.24 16.09
CA TRP A 237 -2.25 -1.24 15.39
C TRP A 237 -2.88 -2.63 15.44
N MET A 238 -4.11 -2.70 15.93
CA MET A 238 -4.87 -3.94 15.94
C MET A 238 -5.89 -3.91 14.79
N PRO A 239 -6.07 -5.03 14.07
CA PRO A 239 -7.07 -5.09 13.03
C PRO A 239 -8.48 -4.90 13.60
N SER A 240 -9.41 -4.50 12.74
CA SER A 240 -10.83 -4.55 13.08
C SER A 240 -11.30 -6.00 13.18
N PHE A 241 -11.70 -6.42 14.39
CA PHE A 241 -12.29 -7.72 14.63
C PHE A 241 -13.81 -7.71 14.33
N LEU A 242 -14.33 -8.83 13.84
CA LEU A 242 -15.76 -9.04 13.59
C LEU A 242 -16.53 -9.40 14.87
N ALA A 243 -15.87 -10.06 15.83
CA ALA A 243 -16.44 -10.42 17.11
C ALA A 243 -15.37 -10.26 18.20
N TYR A 244 -15.54 -9.32 19.11
CA TYR A 244 -14.55 -9.03 20.15
C TYR A 244 -15.17 -8.49 21.42
N GLN A 245 -14.49 -8.66 22.56
CA GLN A 245 -14.89 -8.06 23.84
C GLN A 245 -13.99 -6.85 24.15
N GLU A 246 -14.61 -5.75 24.56
CA GLU A 246 -13.93 -4.54 25.02
C GLU A 246 -14.62 -4.01 26.28
N GLY A 247 -13.89 -4.03 27.39
CA GLY A 247 -14.44 -3.73 28.71
C GLY A 247 -15.55 -4.72 29.11
N GLU A 248 -16.70 -4.18 29.50
CA GLU A 248 -17.86 -4.96 29.96
C GLU A 248 -18.81 -5.37 28.82
N PHE A 249 -18.40 -5.22 27.56
CA PHE A 249 -19.27 -5.49 26.42
C PHE A 249 -18.62 -6.35 25.35
N ASP A 250 -19.46 -7.21 24.77
CA ASP A 250 -19.16 -7.93 23.54
C ASP A 250 -19.69 -7.13 22.36
N TRP A 251 -18.87 -7.05 21.33
CA TRP A 251 -19.14 -6.35 20.10
C TRP A 251 -19.13 -7.31 18.93
N ARG A 252 -20.22 -7.29 18.16
CA ARG A 252 -20.28 -7.95 16.84
C ARG A 252 -20.35 -6.88 15.77
N VAL A 253 -19.35 -6.85 14.91
CA VAL A 253 -19.26 -5.94 13.78
C VAL A 253 -19.79 -6.66 12.55
N TYR A 254 -20.80 -6.06 11.96
CA TYR A 254 -21.31 -6.50 10.68
C TYR A 254 -21.07 -5.42 9.63
N SER A 255 -20.49 -5.80 8.51
CA SER A 255 -20.38 -4.99 7.31
C SER A 255 -21.03 -5.73 6.14
N ASP A 256 -21.71 -4.99 5.27
CA ASP A 256 -22.09 -5.55 3.97
C ASP A 256 -20.87 -5.45 3.03
N PRO A 257 -20.31 -6.57 2.55
CA PRO A 257 -19.18 -6.56 1.62
C PRO A 257 -19.48 -5.88 0.27
N VAL A 258 -20.75 -5.68 -0.07
CA VAL A 258 -21.19 -4.97 -1.29
C VAL A 258 -21.16 -3.46 -1.09
N ASP A 259 -21.17 -3.00 0.15
CA ASP A 259 -21.17 -1.59 0.49
C ASP A 259 -19.74 -1.03 0.57
N VAL A 260 -19.27 -0.52 -0.58
CA VAL A 260 -17.98 0.17 -0.69
C VAL A 260 -17.87 1.43 0.17
N THR A 261 -19.00 1.98 0.62
CA THR A 261 -19.06 3.22 1.42
C THR A 261 -19.03 2.97 2.93
N ASN A 262 -19.09 1.71 3.38
CA ASN A 262 -19.16 1.30 4.79
C ASN A 262 -20.37 1.90 5.57
N TRP A 263 -21.42 2.34 4.89
CA TRP A 263 -22.62 2.92 5.50
C TRP A 263 -23.44 1.89 6.29
N SER A 264 -23.46 0.66 5.82
CA SER A 264 -24.05 -0.54 6.43
C SER A 264 -23.30 -1.07 7.64
N ARG A 265 -22.09 -0.55 7.93
CA ARG A 265 -21.27 -1.11 8.99
C ARG A 265 -21.85 -0.74 10.35
N ILE A 266 -22.42 -1.74 11.00
CA ILE A 266 -22.98 -1.64 12.35
C ILE A 266 -22.16 -2.46 13.34
N ARG A 267 -22.12 -2.01 14.59
CA ARG A 267 -21.60 -2.79 15.71
C ARG A 267 -22.73 -3.02 16.70
N VAL A 268 -23.01 -4.26 17.02
CA VAL A 268 -24.05 -4.64 17.98
C VAL A 268 -23.37 -4.95 19.31
N ARG A 269 -23.86 -4.32 20.37
CA ARG A 269 -23.36 -4.48 21.73
C ARG A 269 -24.22 -5.47 22.51
N THR A 270 -23.58 -6.38 23.21
CA THR A 270 -24.22 -7.24 24.23
C THR A 270 -23.41 -7.21 25.53
N PRO A 271 -24.02 -7.48 26.69
CA PRO A 271 -23.29 -7.62 27.95
C PRO A 271 -22.19 -8.68 27.80
N ALA A 272 -20.98 -8.38 28.27
CA ALA A 272 -19.86 -9.31 28.13
C ALA A 272 -20.09 -10.60 28.91
N VAL A 273 -19.72 -11.71 28.27
CA VAL A 273 -19.58 -13.01 28.92
C VAL A 273 -18.10 -13.35 29.01
N ARG A 274 -17.71 -14.19 29.97
CA ARG A 274 -16.32 -14.67 30.04
C ARG A 274 -16.02 -15.58 28.83
N HIS A 275 -15.32 -15.03 27.84
CA HIS A 275 -14.94 -15.80 26.66
C HIS A 275 -13.76 -16.73 26.89
N ARG A 276 -13.76 -17.82 26.12
CA ARG A 276 -12.69 -18.81 26.09
C ARG A 276 -11.40 -18.25 25.52
N TYR A 277 -11.49 -17.40 24.50
CA TYR A 277 -10.32 -16.94 23.75
C TYR A 277 -10.00 -15.47 24.04
N ALA A 278 -8.72 -15.15 24.04
CA ALA A 278 -8.23 -13.78 24.19
C ALA A 278 -7.05 -13.50 23.28
N ILE A 279 -7.01 -12.29 22.74
CA ILE A 279 -5.85 -11.72 22.08
C ILE A 279 -5.16 -10.83 23.10
N SER A 280 -3.96 -11.24 23.52
CA SER A 280 -3.12 -10.45 24.40
C SER A 280 -1.98 -9.83 23.60
N ALA A 281 -1.69 -8.56 23.85
CA ALA A 281 -0.50 -7.92 23.31
C ALA A 281 0.26 -7.22 24.44
N THR A 282 1.50 -7.64 24.67
CA THR A 282 2.35 -7.13 25.76
C THR A 282 3.67 -6.62 25.23
N GLY A 283 4.19 -5.53 25.80
CA GLY A 283 5.56 -5.09 25.57
C GLY A 283 6.54 -6.19 25.99
N ASN A 284 7.53 -6.47 25.16
CA ASN A 284 8.55 -7.46 25.46
C ASN A 284 9.89 -6.78 25.72
N THR A 285 10.25 -6.73 27.00
CA THR A 285 11.51 -6.15 27.49
C THR A 285 12.75 -6.90 27.00
N ASN A 286 12.63 -8.16 26.58
CA ASN A 286 13.76 -8.97 26.13
C ASN A 286 14.11 -8.76 24.64
N VAL A 287 13.26 -8.12 23.84
CA VAL A 287 13.43 -8.04 22.37
C VAL A 287 13.27 -6.61 21.83
N ASP A 288 13.14 -5.61 22.70
CA ASP A 288 12.80 -4.23 22.33
C ASP A 288 11.62 -4.20 21.35
N GLY A 289 10.45 -4.68 21.79
CA GLY A 289 9.28 -4.78 20.91
C GLY A 289 8.01 -5.22 21.64
N ALA A 290 7.16 -5.98 20.95
CA ALA A 290 5.88 -6.47 21.46
C ALA A 290 5.66 -7.94 21.06
N VAL A 291 4.79 -8.65 21.78
CA VAL A 291 4.34 -9.98 21.39
C VAL A 291 2.82 -9.98 21.39
N ILE A 292 2.23 -10.43 20.28
CA ILE A 292 0.79 -10.66 20.12
C ILE A 292 0.54 -12.15 20.26
N GLN A 293 -0.36 -12.54 21.16
CA GLN A 293 -0.73 -13.94 21.39
C GLN A 293 -2.23 -14.14 21.30
N LEU A 294 -2.65 -15.26 20.70
CA LEU A 294 -4.00 -15.81 20.86
C LEU A 294 -3.95 -16.89 21.94
N LEU A 295 -4.75 -16.74 22.98
CA LEU A 295 -4.75 -17.59 24.17
C LEU A 295 -6.07 -18.37 24.27
N ASP A 296 -6.00 -19.65 24.66
CA ASP A 296 -7.14 -20.44 25.14
C ASP A 296 -7.16 -20.44 26.67
N ARG A 297 -8.06 -19.65 27.25
CA ARG A 297 -8.20 -19.47 28.71
C ARG A 297 -8.70 -20.72 29.41
N ASN A 298 -9.51 -21.53 28.72
CA ASN A 298 -10.01 -22.78 29.30
C ASN A 298 -8.90 -23.84 29.39
N ALA A 299 -7.84 -23.69 28.58
CA ALA A 299 -6.67 -24.55 28.59
C ALA A 299 -5.49 -23.92 29.35
N ASN A 300 -5.75 -23.27 30.49
CA ASN A 300 -4.72 -22.61 31.33
C ASN A 300 -3.86 -21.59 30.55
N ASN A 301 -4.53 -20.71 29.78
CA ASN A 301 -3.90 -19.72 28.91
C ASN A 301 -2.91 -20.33 27.90
N LYS A 302 -3.25 -21.49 27.33
CA LYS A 302 -2.44 -22.11 26.27
C LYS A 302 -2.34 -21.14 25.07
N VAL A 303 -1.11 -20.85 24.65
CA VAL A 303 -0.83 -20.06 23.45
C VAL A 303 -1.18 -20.89 22.21
N LEU A 304 -2.13 -20.41 21.42
CA LEU A 304 -2.54 -20.99 20.14
C LEU A 304 -1.77 -20.36 18.97
N TYR A 305 -1.52 -19.06 19.06
CA TYR A 305 -0.81 -18.26 18.08
C TYR A 305 0.10 -17.28 18.80
N GLU A 306 1.29 -17.07 18.25
CA GLU A 306 2.23 -16.05 18.73
C GLU A 306 2.86 -15.35 17.53
N GLN A 307 2.80 -14.02 17.53
CA GLN A 307 3.56 -13.16 16.64
C GLN A 307 4.45 -12.26 17.47
N ARG A 308 5.76 -12.32 17.20
CA ARG A 308 6.73 -11.39 17.79
C ARG A 308 6.89 -10.18 16.89
N LEU A 309 7.02 -9.01 17.50
CA LEU A 309 7.28 -7.74 16.84
C LEU A 309 8.53 -7.11 17.46
N ARG A 310 9.28 -6.37 16.64
CA ARG A 310 10.49 -5.63 17.06
C ARG A 310 10.39 -4.18 16.64
N TYR A 311 10.96 -3.28 17.45
CA TYR A 311 11.16 -1.90 17.04
C TYR A 311 12.23 -1.81 15.94
N VAL A 312 11.86 -1.18 14.83
CA VAL A 312 12.78 -0.73 13.79
C VAL A 312 12.69 0.77 13.64
N PHE A 313 13.79 1.40 13.24
CA PHE A 313 13.81 2.83 12.95
C PHE A 313 13.67 3.02 11.45
N ASP A 314 12.82 3.96 11.03
CA ASP A 314 12.85 4.46 9.65
C ASP A 314 13.97 5.49 9.46
N ASP A 315 14.16 5.93 8.23
CA ASP A 315 15.17 6.94 7.86
C ASP A 315 14.95 8.30 8.55
N LYS A 316 13.75 8.56 9.08
CA LYS A 316 13.39 9.77 9.83
C LYS A 316 13.63 9.58 11.33
N GLY A 317 14.14 8.42 11.75
CA GLY A 317 14.35 8.06 13.16
C GLY A 317 13.06 7.74 13.91
N GLN A 318 11.93 7.58 13.21
CA GLN A 318 10.68 7.15 13.83
C GLN A 318 10.71 5.64 14.02
N ARG A 319 10.20 5.19 15.17
CA ARG A 319 10.10 3.77 15.49
C ARG A 319 8.82 3.19 14.90
N HIS A 320 8.92 1.99 14.37
CA HIS A 320 7.81 1.18 13.85
C HIS A 320 7.91 -0.26 14.35
N PHE A 321 6.81 -1.01 14.32
CA PHE A 321 6.83 -2.45 14.57
C PHE A 321 7.13 -3.23 13.29
N CYS A 322 8.02 -4.22 13.39
CA CYS A 322 8.32 -5.20 12.33
C CYS A 322 8.12 -6.64 12.85
N PRO A 323 7.48 -7.56 12.10
CA PRO A 323 6.86 -7.37 10.77
C PRO A 323 5.80 -6.28 10.78
N PHE A 324 5.58 -5.66 9.63
CA PHE A 324 4.67 -4.53 9.48
C PHE A 324 3.22 -5.02 9.37
N GLN A 325 2.29 -4.11 9.67
CA GLN A 325 0.88 -4.32 9.33
C GLN A 325 0.68 -4.29 7.81
N THR A 326 -0.43 -4.86 7.36
CA THR A 326 -0.84 -4.83 5.97
C THR A 326 -1.08 -3.39 5.53
N TYR A 327 -0.50 -3.02 4.39
CA TYR A 327 -0.71 -1.73 3.77
C TYR A 327 -1.07 -1.93 2.30
N LYS A 328 -2.26 -1.44 1.94
CA LYS A 328 -2.95 -1.72 0.67
C LYS A 328 -2.11 -1.54 -0.59
N ASP A 329 -1.14 -0.63 -0.58
CA ASP A 329 -0.40 -0.23 -1.78
C ASP A 329 1.04 -0.79 -1.85
N TRP A 330 1.60 -1.31 -0.74
CA TRP A 330 3.01 -1.75 -0.70
C TRP A 330 3.28 -3.06 0.03
N MET A 331 2.37 -3.54 0.90
CA MET A 331 2.52 -4.82 1.59
C MET A 331 1.18 -5.56 1.67
N SER A 332 1.08 -6.64 0.89
CA SER A 332 -0.16 -7.40 0.72
C SER A 332 -0.53 -8.28 1.93
N VAL A 333 0.45 -8.60 2.78
CA VAL A 333 0.30 -9.48 3.94
C VAL A 333 1.05 -8.90 5.12
N GLY A 334 0.40 -8.80 6.27
CA GLY A 334 0.96 -8.33 7.55
C GLY A 334 0.53 -9.14 8.76
N TYR A 335 1.10 -8.82 9.93
CA TYR A 335 0.77 -9.54 11.18
C TYR A 335 -0.72 -9.47 11.53
N ASP A 336 -1.37 -8.39 11.13
CA ASP A 336 -2.80 -8.14 11.30
C ASP A 336 -3.65 -9.10 10.46
N THR A 337 -3.27 -9.32 9.19
CA THR A 337 -3.95 -10.31 8.34
C THR A 337 -3.72 -11.74 8.81
N ALA A 338 -2.51 -12.04 9.30
CA ALA A 338 -2.19 -13.35 9.88
C ALA A 338 -3.01 -13.59 11.16
N LEU A 339 -3.15 -12.58 12.01
CA LEU A 339 -3.99 -12.62 13.21
C LEU A 339 -5.47 -12.80 12.86
N LEU A 340 -6.00 -12.05 11.88
CA LEU A 340 -7.37 -12.22 11.40
C LEU A 340 -7.61 -13.62 10.82
N TYR A 341 -6.63 -14.18 10.10
CA TYR A 341 -6.70 -15.55 9.60
C TYR A 341 -6.68 -16.57 10.74
N ALA A 342 -5.83 -16.36 11.75
CA ALA A 342 -5.73 -17.22 12.93
C ALA A 342 -7.07 -17.33 13.67
N ILE A 343 -7.84 -16.25 13.73
CA ILE A 343 -9.17 -16.23 14.36
C ILE A 343 -10.33 -16.56 13.41
N GLY A 344 -10.04 -16.93 12.16
CA GLY A 344 -11.06 -17.25 11.16
C GLY A 344 -11.84 -16.06 10.59
N GLN A 345 -11.44 -14.83 10.88
CA GLN A 345 -12.15 -13.59 10.48
C GLN A 345 -11.55 -12.89 9.25
N SER A 346 -10.65 -13.53 8.50
CA SER A 346 -9.95 -12.91 7.35
C SER A 346 -10.84 -12.68 6.12
N LYS A 347 -11.96 -13.40 5.99
CA LYS A 347 -12.94 -13.22 4.91
C LYS A 347 -14.34 -13.47 5.46
N GLN A 348 -15.20 -12.46 5.38
CA GLN A 348 -16.61 -12.61 5.70
C GLN A 348 -17.25 -13.48 4.60
N ARG A 349 -17.61 -14.72 4.92
CA ARG A 349 -18.33 -15.59 3.98
C ARG A 349 -19.71 -14.97 3.73
N GLN A 350 -20.00 -14.67 2.47
CA GLN A 350 -21.35 -14.26 2.09
C GLN A 350 -22.22 -15.52 2.09
N ASP A 351 -23.11 -15.62 3.07
CA ASP A 351 -24.22 -16.54 2.98
C ASP A 351 -25.25 -15.90 2.04
N THR A 352 -25.54 -16.54 0.91
CA THR A 352 -26.69 -16.15 0.08
C THR A 352 -27.96 -16.43 0.86
N PHE A 353 -28.47 -15.41 1.54
CA PHE A 353 -29.72 -15.51 2.27
C PHE A 353 -30.89 -15.35 1.29
N VAL A 354 -31.84 -16.30 1.37
CA VAL A 354 -33.13 -16.23 0.70
C VAL A 354 -34.13 -15.74 1.73
N PHE A 355 -34.61 -14.51 1.55
CA PHE A 355 -35.63 -13.91 2.42
C PHE A 355 -36.98 -13.91 1.71
N GLY A 356 -38.04 -14.19 2.48
CA GLY A 356 -39.42 -14.14 1.98
C GLY A 356 -39.96 -12.71 1.84
N ASN A 357 -41.11 -12.59 1.19
CA ASN A 357 -41.83 -11.32 1.13
C ASN A 357 -42.21 -10.85 2.54
N ALA A 358 -42.03 -9.56 2.81
CA ALA A 358 -42.36 -8.97 4.10
C ALA A 358 -42.71 -7.49 3.95
N VAL A 359 -43.48 -6.99 4.90
CA VAL A 359 -43.79 -5.57 5.05
C VAL A 359 -43.19 -5.11 6.39
N LEU A 360 -42.35 -4.08 6.33
CA LEU A 360 -41.74 -3.44 7.49
C LEU A 360 -42.40 -2.08 7.64
N ASP A 361 -43.37 -1.98 8.54
CA ASP A 361 -44.20 -0.80 8.79
C ASP A 361 -44.18 -0.36 10.26
N VAL A 362 -43.55 -1.14 11.14
CA VAL A 362 -43.37 -0.80 12.55
C VAL A 362 -42.11 0.05 12.70
N PRO A 363 -42.20 1.30 13.17
CA PRO A 363 -41.03 2.10 13.50
C PRO A 363 -40.18 1.39 14.55
N CYS A 364 -38.90 1.19 14.25
CA CYS A 364 -37.90 0.76 15.21
C CYS A 364 -36.73 1.73 15.08
N GLU A 365 -36.89 2.89 15.73
CA GLU A 365 -36.01 4.02 15.55
C GLU A 365 -34.55 3.63 15.76
N VAL A 366 -33.71 4.05 14.82
CA VAL A 366 -32.26 4.06 14.97
C VAL A 366 -31.96 5.40 15.64
N GLY A 367 -32.13 5.43 16.97
CA GLY A 367 -32.23 6.67 17.76
C GLY A 367 -31.13 7.70 17.47
N PRO A 368 -31.29 8.97 17.90
CA PRO A 368 -30.26 9.99 17.68
C PRO A 368 -28.93 9.53 18.29
N PRO A 369 -27.78 9.87 17.67
CA PRO A 369 -26.50 9.49 18.21
C PRO A 369 -26.34 10.08 19.61
N THR A 370 -26.15 9.22 20.61
CA THR A 370 -25.85 9.69 21.97
C THR A 370 -24.36 10.03 22.05
N LYS A 371 -24.03 11.15 22.69
CA LYS A 371 -22.64 11.49 23.06
C LYS A 371 -22.38 10.96 24.47
N SER A 372 -22.17 9.65 24.62
CA SER A 372 -21.76 9.08 25.90
C SER A 372 -20.37 8.44 25.79
N GLY A 373 -19.37 9.05 26.44
CA GLY A 373 -18.01 8.50 26.52
C GLY A 373 -17.26 8.42 25.18
N ASN A 374 -16.40 7.40 25.04
CA ASN A 374 -15.56 7.17 23.85
C ASN A 374 -16.34 6.63 22.63
N TRP A 375 -17.64 6.39 22.75
CA TRP A 375 -18.48 5.75 21.74
C TRP A 375 -19.30 6.79 20.98
N MET A 376 -18.68 7.48 20.03
CA MET A 376 -19.43 8.33 19.09
C MET A 376 -20.44 7.46 18.32
N ASN A 377 -21.68 7.95 18.20
CA ASN A 377 -22.79 7.30 17.47
C ASN A 377 -23.39 6.04 18.12
N LEU A 378 -23.34 5.91 19.45
CA LEU A 378 -24.13 4.89 20.13
C LEU A 378 -25.62 5.23 20.02
N ARG A 379 -26.42 4.28 19.55
CA ARG A 379 -27.86 4.41 19.33
C ARG A 379 -28.56 3.17 19.89
N ARG A 380 -29.84 3.29 20.21
CA ARG A 380 -30.70 2.15 20.51
C ARG A 380 -31.46 1.79 19.25
N TRP A 381 -31.42 0.53 18.82
CA TRP A 381 -32.18 0.00 17.69
C TRP A 381 -32.79 -1.35 18.05
N ASP A 382 -34.11 -1.44 18.03
CA ASP A 382 -34.86 -2.65 18.42
C ASP A 382 -34.35 -3.22 19.76
N ASP A 383 -34.36 -2.34 20.78
CA ASP A 383 -33.90 -2.57 22.16
C ASP A 383 -32.45 -2.99 22.35
N ARG A 384 -31.61 -2.85 21.32
CA ARG A 384 -30.18 -3.15 21.38
C ARG A 384 -29.35 -1.89 21.21
N ASP A 385 -28.24 -1.86 21.92
CA ASP A 385 -27.23 -0.83 21.76
C ASP A 385 -26.41 -1.14 20.51
N ILE A 386 -26.38 -0.19 19.58
CA ILE A 386 -25.65 -0.30 18.33
C ILE A 386 -24.80 0.94 18.06
N VAL A 387 -23.71 0.75 17.32
CA VAL A 387 -22.93 1.86 16.76
C VAL A 387 -23.04 1.80 15.25
N VAL A 388 -23.59 2.84 14.64
CA VAL A 388 -23.63 3.03 13.18
C VAL A 388 -22.44 3.89 12.77
N THR A 389 -21.74 3.47 11.72
CA THR A 389 -20.53 4.20 11.26
C THR A 389 -20.86 5.62 10.80
N GLU A 390 -22.04 5.86 10.23
CA GLU A 390 -22.49 7.19 9.81
C GLU A 390 -23.46 7.84 10.82
N ALA A 391 -23.20 9.11 11.15
CA ALA A 391 -24.03 9.92 12.03
C ALA A 391 -25.18 10.62 11.30
N ASP A 392 -25.77 9.98 10.28
CA ASP A 392 -26.86 10.59 9.52
C ASP A 392 -28.16 10.57 10.35
N PRO A 393 -28.76 11.73 10.66
CA PRO A 393 -30.02 11.80 11.39
C PRO A 393 -31.24 11.46 10.53
N SER A 394 -31.10 11.37 9.20
CA SER A 394 -32.21 11.09 8.27
C SER A 394 -32.46 9.60 8.01
N ILE A 395 -31.72 8.71 8.69
CA ILE A 395 -31.90 7.26 8.58
C ILE A 395 -33.19 6.85 9.28
N ALA A 396 -34.15 6.31 8.53
CA ALA A 396 -35.34 5.70 9.12
C ALA A 396 -35.07 4.22 9.46
N GLY A 397 -35.49 3.82 10.67
CA GLY A 397 -35.49 2.43 11.11
C GLY A 397 -36.89 1.84 11.06
N LEU A 398 -37.08 0.77 10.28
CA LEU A 398 -38.35 0.05 10.15
C LEU A 398 -38.16 -1.43 10.42
N CYS A 399 -39.13 -2.06 11.08
CA CYS A 399 -39.07 -3.45 11.49
C CYS A 399 -40.33 -4.23 11.10
N SER A 400 -40.17 -5.54 10.99
CA SER A 400 -41.22 -6.56 10.89
C SER A 400 -40.97 -7.64 11.93
N ALA A 401 -41.72 -8.73 11.92
CA ALA A 401 -41.46 -9.87 12.81
C ALA A 401 -40.03 -10.44 12.65
N ASN A 402 -39.51 -10.49 11.42
CA ASN A 402 -38.26 -11.20 11.08
C ASN A 402 -37.13 -10.30 10.62
N TYR A 403 -37.42 -9.07 10.20
CA TYR A 403 -36.44 -8.17 9.58
C TYR A 403 -36.43 -6.80 10.21
N ALA A 404 -35.25 -6.17 10.19
CA ALA A 404 -35.05 -4.76 10.48
C ALA A 404 -34.41 -4.10 9.25
N ALA A 405 -34.78 -2.85 8.95
CA ALA A 405 -34.26 -2.11 7.81
C ALA A 405 -33.79 -0.72 8.21
N MET A 406 -32.63 -0.32 7.70
CA MET A 406 -32.19 1.07 7.66
C MET A 406 -32.48 1.63 6.27
N VAL A 407 -33.26 2.70 6.22
CA VAL A 407 -33.74 3.29 4.97
C VAL A 407 -33.21 4.70 4.82
N TYR A 408 -32.54 4.93 3.71
CA TYR A 408 -32.17 6.24 3.22
C TYR A 408 -33.10 6.57 2.05
N ALA A 409 -33.73 7.74 2.08
CA ALA A 409 -34.49 8.23 0.95
C ALA A 409 -34.21 9.72 0.73
N TRP A 410 -34.07 10.13 -0.52
CA TRP A 410 -33.89 11.53 -0.86
C TRP A 410 -34.63 11.89 -2.14
N ASN A 411 -35.12 13.12 -2.17
CA ASN A 411 -35.75 13.68 -3.35
C ASN A 411 -34.68 14.22 -4.29
N VAL A 412 -34.61 13.64 -5.48
CA VAL A 412 -33.84 14.13 -6.61
C VAL A 412 -34.72 15.14 -7.33
N ARG A 413 -34.46 16.43 -7.13
CA ARG A 413 -35.14 17.48 -7.89
C ARG A 413 -34.84 17.28 -9.38
N PRO A 414 -35.82 16.95 -10.22
CA PRO A 414 -35.59 16.80 -11.64
C PRO A 414 -35.58 18.17 -12.30
N THR A 415 -34.85 18.28 -13.40
CA THR A 415 -35.02 19.35 -14.40
C THR A 415 -36.40 19.31 -15.07
N THR A 416 -37.16 18.21 -14.93
CA THR A 416 -38.42 17.92 -15.61
C THR A 416 -39.70 18.02 -14.75
N GLY A 417 -39.60 18.38 -13.46
CA GLY A 417 -40.78 18.72 -12.62
C GLY A 417 -41.49 17.57 -11.87
N GLU A 418 -41.22 16.30 -12.16
CA GLU A 418 -41.80 15.15 -11.42
C GLU A 418 -40.88 14.65 -10.31
N ASN A 419 -41.24 14.78 -9.02
CA ASN A 419 -40.41 14.29 -7.90
C ASN A 419 -39.89 12.87 -8.13
N GLN A 420 -38.57 12.70 -8.23
CA GLN A 420 -37.94 11.39 -8.33
C GLN A 420 -37.31 11.04 -6.98
N LEU A 421 -37.66 9.86 -6.47
CA LEU A 421 -37.10 9.38 -5.21
C LEU A 421 -35.96 8.39 -5.49
N ASN A 422 -34.84 8.62 -4.82
CA ASN A 422 -33.79 7.63 -4.65
C ASN A 422 -33.91 7.00 -3.27
N THR A 423 -33.56 5.72 -3.19
CA THR A 423 -33.52 5.02 -1.92
C THR A 423 -32.42 3.98 -1.86
N VAL A 424 -31.87 3.84 -0.65
CA VAL A 424 -30.97 2.75 -0.26
C VAL A 424 -31.59 2.08 0.97
N VAL A 425 -31.74 0.76 0.92
CA VAL A 425 -32.28 -0.03 2.03
C VAL A 425 -31.25 -1.08 2.41
N HIS A 426 -30.78 -1.00 3.66
CA HIS A 426 -30.00 -2.06 4.27
C HIS A 426 -30.94 -2.94 5.08
N LEU A 427 -31.04 -4.21 4.71
CA LEU A 427 -31.89 -5.19 5.36
C LEU A 427 -31.06 -6.07 6.29
N PHE A 428 -31.57 -6.29 7.50
CA PHE A 428 -30.93 -7.06 8.55
C PHE A 428 -31.89 -8.10 9.12
N GLU A 429 -31.34 -9.22 9.59
CA GLU A 429 -32.08 -10.21 10.36
C GLU A 429 -32.45 -9.61 11.71
N ARG A 430 -33.73 -9.56 12.07
CA ARG A 430 -34.14 -8.87 13.30
C ARG A 430 -33.56 -9.51 14.55
N SER A 431 -33.43 -10.84 14.60
CA SER A 431 -32.90 -11.54 15.79
C SER A 431 -31.44 -11.21 16.10
N THR A 432 -30.59 -11.06 15.07
CA THR A 432 -29.13 -10.91 15.23
C THR A 432 -28.57 -9.55 14.78
N LEU A 433 -29.37 -8.79 14.02
CA LEU A 433 -28.96 -7.65 13.19
C LEU A 433 -27.83 -8.00 12.21
N LYS A 434 -27.66 -9.27 11.82
CA LYS A 434 -26.76 -9.62 10.73
C LYS A 434 -27.32 -9.05 9.41
N PRO A 435 -26.52 -8.34 8.58
CA PRO A 435 -26.98 -7.82 7.29
C PRO A 435 -27.30 -8.99 6.36
N ILE A 436 -28.41 -8.86 5.66
CA ILE A 436 -28.98 -9.85 4.75
C ILE A 436 -28.84 -9.40 3.30
N ALA A 437 -29.18 -8.13 3.03
CA ALA A 437 -29.20 -7.60 1.67
C ALA A 437 -29.10 -6.08 1.66
N LEU A 438 -28.48 -5.57 0.60
CA LEU A 438 -28.51 -4.17 0.21
C LEU A 438 -29.40 -4.01 -1.02
N PHE A 439 -30.31 -3.05 -0.96
CA PHE A 439 -31.09 -2.61 -2.11
C PHE A 439 -30.74 -1.17 -2.43
N ASN A 440 -30.53 -0.89 -3.71
CA ASN A 440 -30.22 0.45 -4.18
C ASN A 440 -30.92 0.71 -5.52
N ASN A 441 -31.35 1.95 -5.72
CA ASN A 441 -31.67 2.48 -7.04
C ASN A 441 -30.61 3.52 -7.40
N PRO A 442 -29.47 3.11 -8.00
CA PRO A 442 -28.38 4.02 -8.27
C PRO A 442 -28.80 5.02 -9.34
N ARG A 443 -29.15 6.24 -8.91
CA ARG A 443 -29.23 7.40 -9.81
C ARG A 443 -28.17 8.41 -9.40
N PRO A 444 -27.61 9.17 -10.37
CA PRO A 444 -26.71 10.27 -10.08
C PRO A 444 -27.35 11.19 -9.03
N ASN A 445 -26.57 11.65 -8.05
CA ASN A 445 -27.07 12.57 -7.04
C ASN A 445 -26.77 14.01 -7.47
N PRO A 446 -27.69 14.71 -8.16
CA PRO A 446 -27.43 16.06 -8.63
C PRO A 446 -27.30 17.04 -7.45
N PRO A 447 -26.60 18.17 -7.63
CA PRO A 447 -26.57 19.25 -6.66
C PRO A 447 -28.00 19.69 -6.31
N GLY A 448 -28.32 19.77 -5.02
CA GLY A 448 -29.66 20.15 -4.53
C GLY A 448 -30.61 19.00 -4.24
N SER A 449 -30.13 17.75 -4.21
CA SER A 449 -30.84 16.62 -3.62
C SER A 449 -31.10 16.86 -2.12
N ASN A 450 -32.34 16.71 -1.67
CA ASN A 450 -32.69 16.86 -0.26
C ASN A 450 -33.04 15.50 0.35
N ARG A 451 -32.35 15.15 1.44
CA ARG A 451 -32.71 13.97 2.25
C ARG A 451 -34.10 14.14 2.82
N LEU A 452 -34.87 13.06 2.80
CA LEU A 452 -36.20 13.07 3.37
C LEU A 452 -36.13 12.94 4.90
N PRO A 453 -37.03 13.63 5.65
CA PRO A 453 -37.14 13.41 7.09
C PRO A 453 -37.53 11.96 7.41
N VAL A 454 -37.10 11.43 8.56
CA VAL A 454 -37.41 10.05 8.99
C VAL A 454 -38.92 9.77 8.94
N ASP A 455 -39.74 10.69 9.45
CA ASP A 455 -41.21 10.56 9.55
C ASP A 455 -41.93 10.50 8.19
N SER A 456 -41.22 10.84 7.10
CA SER A 456 -41.75 10.79 5.75
C SER A 456 -41.76 9.38 5.17
N ILE A 457 -40.95 8.46 5.72
CA ILE A 457 -40.83 7.07 5.29
C ILE A 457 -41.86 6.25 6.10
N LYS A 458 -42.81 5.61 5.40
CA LYS A 458 -43.96 4.94 6.02
C LYS A 458 -43.80 3.43 6.14
N SER A 459 -43.32 2.78 5.08
CA SER A 459 -43.08 1.34 5.10
C SER A 459 -42.09 0.90 4.03
N VAL A 460 -41.54 -0.30 4.20
CA VAL A 460 -40.75 -1.01 3.19
C VAL A 460 -41.43 -2.34 2.87
N GLU A 461 -41.77 -2.54 1.61
CA GLU A 461 -42.31 -3.80 1.11
C GLU A 461 -41.22 -4.55 0.35
N ILE A 462 -40.91 -5.75 0.80
CA ILE A 462 -39.90 -6.63 0.23
C ILE A 462 -40.58 -7.66 -0.67
N GLN A 463 -40.16 -7.73 -1.93
CA GLN A 463 -40.68 -8.66 -2.93
C GLN A 463 -39.52 -9.25 -3.73
N GLY A 464 -39.02 -10.41 -3.29
CA GLY A 464 -37.85 -11.06 -3.88
C GLY A 464 -36.63 -10.13 -3.93
N ASP A 465 -36.07 -9.92 -5.12
CA ASP A 465 -34.90 -9.04 -5.33
C ASP A 465 -35.24 -7.55 -5.47
N SER A 466 -36.43 -7.13 -5.03
CA SER A 466 -36.84 -5.73 -5.06
C SER A 466 -37.47 -5.29 -3.75
N VAL A 467 -37.32 -3.99 -3.46
CA VAL A 467 -38.02 -3.32 -2.36
C VAL A 467 -38.76 -2.10 -2.88
N THR A 468 -39.95 -1.86 -2.32
CA THR A 468 -40.70 -0.62 -2.50
C THR A 468 -40.75 0.12 -1.17
N VAL A 469 -40.15 1.30 -1.12
CA VAL A 469 -40.17 2.21 0.02
C VAL A 469 -41.32 3.20 -0.17
N LYS A 470 -42.35 3.11 0.66
CA LYS A 470 -43.50 4.00 0.63
C LYS A 470 -43.20 5.26 1.43
N THR A 471 -43.32 6.42 0.79
CA THR A 471 -43.09 7.73 1.46
C THR A 471 -44.30 8.64 1.30
N VAL A 472 -44.36 9.73 2.07
CA VAL A 472 -45.44 10.74 1.97
C VAL A 472 -45.49 11.46 0.62
N ILE A 473 -44.39 11.46 -0.15
CA ILE A 473 -44.33 12.13 -1.46
C ILE A 473 -44.33 11.17 -2.66
N GLY A 474 -44.46 9.86 -2.41
CA GLY A 474 -44.49 8.82 -3.43
C GLY A 474 -43.73 7.55 -3.05
N ASP A 475 -43.71 6.59 -3.96
CA ASP A 475 -43.05 5.30 -3.77
C ASP A 475 -41.70 5.26 -4.49
N ALA A 476 -40.67 4.77 -3.80
CA ALA A 476 -39.35 4.55 -4.37
C ALA A 476 -39.11 3.04 -4.52
N ARG A 477 -38.74 2.58 -5.71
CA ARG A 477 -38.35 1.18 -5.93
C ARG A 477 -36.84 1.05 -6.01
N ALA A 478 -36.29 0.06 -5.34
CA ALA A 478 -34.88 -0.32 -5.41
C ALA A 478 -34.74 -1.82 -5.65
N THR A 479 -33.65 -2.20 -6.30
CA THR A 479 -33.32 -3.60 -6.61
C THR A 479 -32.15 -4.06 -5.77
N ARG A 480 -32.09 -5.35 -5.48
CA ARG A 480 -31.00 -5.96 -4.73
C ARG A 480 -29.69 -5.72 -5.46
N VAL A 481 -28.68 -5.23 -4.75
CA VAL A 481 -27.34 -5.11 -5.29
C VAL A 481 -26.74 -6.50 -5.30
N ALA A 482 -26.37 -6.99 -6.48
CA ALA A 482 -25.71 -8.28 -6.59
C ALA A 482 -24.39 -8.25 -5.80
N PRO A 483 -24.02 -9.32 -5.09
CA PRO A 483 -22.71 -9.41 -4.50
C PRO A 483 -21.66 -9.22 -5.58
N PHE A 484 -20.66 -8.35 -5.33
CA PHE A 484 -19.54 -8.21 -6.25
C PHE A 484 -18.86 -9.57 -6.42
N THR A 485 -19.09 -10.23 -7.55
CA THR A 485 -18.24 -11.33 -8.02
C THR A 485 -16.92 -10.69 -8.44
N ARG A 486 -15.95 -10.67 -7.53
CA ARG A 486 -14.56 -10.34 -7.86
C ARG A 486 -13.88 -11.50 -8.57
#